data_AF-A0A1S2PQP3-F1
#
_entry.id   AF-A0A1S2PQP3-F1
#
_cell.length_a   1.000
_cell.length_b   1.000
_cell.length_c   1.000
_cell.angle_alpha   90.00
_cell.angle_beta   90.00
_cell.angle_gamma   90.00
#
_symmetry.space_group_name_H-M   'P 1'
#
loop_
_entity.id
_entity.type
_entity.pdbx_description
1 polymer ?
#
loop_
_entity_poly.entity_id
_entity_poly.type
_entity_poly.pdbx_seq_one_letter_code
_entity_poly.pdbx_strand_id
1 'polypeptide(L)'
;MHVSHPRKRSPLLAVPAALALGAALLTSPPASATTAPAAAEVSPHAAQTIDDIGASGAWWVDELTHFDPKVQARVARLLFSPQGLDLSAYRYNIGGGGTAVTTPARAAEDFLKADGSYDWSRDKGGRTFLAYAAAYGVRDLIGFVNSAPARWTTNGRSCGGQLKAGNETDFAKYVADVTGHFARQGVRLDYISPFNEPDNSFADCGQEGMPVPVDQRDDIVRALGAEQRARHQKTSVIADESSRTTQFTSEVPQWITRPGTAPYVARLAHHTYDDPDDGRLGNVYETSRSVGKTSWATEICCFGKGTTGWTQEYDPTIDNALLMSRIIYKDFATSHDSAFQWWVALASGYGTSPTAKNDEGWNDGLVYYDPDYATNGNQQLYFTKRYYALGQYSRFVRPGAVTHDVTGAPDGVEVSSYDRGGQWVVVVNNHNTTGTALNLHFNSAFPVRATQAVRTSASEDWARVTKPSVRGGTMSTTPAARSITTYVLDRKAGGGHGSSAVTGALAGRQSGKCLTADASGAAITTCTGTADQTWSYDAEGTLKGANGCLTAGGSGLAASATATRDGTQRWLLNSDGQIVNEASGRCLDVSGQATADGSGVILHSCDGGADEAWSRR
;
A
#
# COMPACT_ATOMS: atom_id res chain seq x y z
N MET A 1 -83.59 3.07 -62.79
CA MET A 1 -82.45 2.39 -63.47
C MET A 1 -82.03 1.18 -62.63
N HIS A 2 -81.45 0.14 -63.24
CA HIS A 2 -81.53 -1.25 -62.74
C HIS A 2 -80.52 -1.67 -61.63
N VAL A 3 -81.06 -2.23 -60.55
CA VAL A 3 -80.90 -3.63 -60.07
C VAL A 3 -79.55 -4.37 -60.28
N SER A 4 -78.83 -4.55 -59.15
CA SER A 4 -78.23 -5.77 -58.57
C SER A 4 -77.23 -6.73 -59.29
N HIS A 5 -76.00 -6.77 -58.71
CA HIS A 5 -75.16 -7.97 -58.40
C HIS A 5 -74.60 -8.85 -59.58
N PRO A 6 -73.89 -10.00 -59.34
CA PRO A 6 -72.41 -10.03 -59.20
C PRO A 6 -71.69 -11.18 -59.97
N ARG A 7 -70.35 -11.28 -59.89
CA ARG A 7 -69.49 -12.52 -59.98
C ARG A 7 -68.00 -12.11 -59.88
N LYS A 8 -67.16 -12.60 -58.95
CA LYS A 8 -66.61 -13.95 -58.68
C LYS A 8 -65.76 -14.57 -59.82
N ARG A 9 -64.51 -14.96 -59.49
CA ARG A 9 -63.89 -16.25 -59.86
C ARG A 9 -62.71 -16.59 -58.93
N SER A 10 -62.63 -17.85 -58.53
CA SER A 10 -61.51 -18.54 -57.87
C SER A 10 -60.95 -19.60 -58.85
N PRO A 11 -59.87 -20.34 -58.55
CA PRO A 11 -59.89 -21.46 -57.58
C PRO A 11 -58.71 -21.32 -56.58
N LEU A 12 -58.08 -22.32 -55.94
CA LEU A 12 -58.13 -23.80 -55.94
C LEU A 12 -57.86 -24.32 -54.48
N LEU A 13 -57.60 -25.62 -54.30
CA LEU A 13 -57.34 -26.31 -53.02
C LEU A 13 -56.21 -27.34 -53.19
N ALA A 14 -55.41 -27.54 -52.13
CA ALA A 14 -54.65 -28.76 -51.88
C ALA A 14 -54.43 -28.94 -50.36
N VAL A 15 -54.47 -30.18 -49.87
CA VAL A 15 -54.45 -30.55 -48.44
C VAL A 15 -53.08 -31.13 -48.06
N PRO A 16 -52.47 -30.77 -46.92
CA PRO A 16 -51.32 -31.49 -46.37
C PRO A 16 -51.78 -32.62 -45.43
N ALA A 17 -51.10 -33.77 -45.53
CA ALA A 17 -51.35 -34.93 -44.68
C ALA A 17 -50.73 -34.79 -43.29
N ALA A 18 -51.30 -35.48 -42.29
CA ALA A 18 -50.74 -35.55 -40.95
C ALA A 18 -49.62 -36.59 -40.86
N LEU A 19 -48.44 -36.18 -40.37
CA LEU A 19 -47.43 -37.10 -39.83
C LEU A 19 -47.44 -37.02 -38.30
N ALA A 20 -47.63 -38.17 -37.65
CA ALA A 20 -47.45 -38.29 -36.21
C ALA A 20 -45.96 -38.55 -35.90
N LEU A 21 -45.29 -37.58 -35.26
CA LEU A 21 -43.93 -37.73 -34.72
C LEU A 21 -44.03 -38.03 -33.22
N GLY A 22 -43.55 -39.20 -32.83
CA GLY A 22 -43.49 -39.61 -31.42
C GLY A 22 -42.43 -38.81 -30.66
N ALA A 23 -42.82 -38.17 -29.56
CA ALA A 23 -41.89 -37.45 -28.69
C ALA A 23 -41.05 -38.43 -27.85
N ALA A 24 -39.79 -38.64 -28.25
CA ALA A 24 -38.81 -39.25 -27.37
C ALA A 24 -38.41 -38.24 -26.29
N LEU A 25 -38.66 -38.58 -25.03
CA LEU A 25 -38.21 -37.82 -23.86
C LEU A 25 -36.69 -37.94 -23.72
N LEU A 26 -35.95 -37.08 -24.42
CA LEU A 26 -34.54 -36.83 -24.15
C LEU A 26 -34.42 -36.16 -22.78
N THR A 27 -34.06 -36.95 -21.77
CA THR A 27 -33.66 -36.42 -20.46
C THR A 27 -32.33 -35.71 -20.63
N SER A 28 -32.30 -34.41 -20.31
CA SER A 28 -31.05 -33.66 -20.19
C SER A 28 -30.15 -34.39 -19.20
N PRO A 29 -28.84 -34.56 -19.46
CA PRO A 29 -27.92 -34.95 -18.40
C PRO A 29 -28.07 -33.94 -17.26
N PRO A 30 -28.00 -34.36 -15.99
CA PRO A 30 -27.97 -33.42 -14.89
C PRO A 30 -26.81 -32.46 -15.13
N ALA A 31 -27.07 -31.15 -15.09
CA ALA A 31 -26.01 -30.17 -15.15
C ALA A 31 -25.00 -30.54 -14.05
N SER A 32 -23.75 -30.81 -14.45
CA SER A 32 -22.67 -30.99 -13.49
C SER A 32 -22.75 -29.82 -12.52
N ALA A 33 -22.93 -30.12 -11.23
CA ALA A 33 -22.97 -29.08 -10.22
C ALA A 33 -21.64 -28.34 -10.33
N THR A 34 -21.68 -27.12 -10.87
CA THR A 34 -20.54 -26.22 -10.85
C THR A 34 -20.25 -26.02 -9.38
N THR A 35 -19.16 -26.63 -8.90
CA THR A 35 -18.63 -26.39 -7.57
C THR A 35 -18.58 -24.89 -7.39
N ALA A 36 -19.31 -24.38 -6.40
CA ALA A 36 -19.29 -22.96 -6.12
C ALA A 36 -17.83 -22.54 -5.97
N PRO A 37 -17.39 -21.44 -6.62
CA PRO A 37 -16.00 -21.03 -6.54
C PRO A 37 -15.59 -20.95 -5.07
N ALA A 38 -14.44 -21.57 -4.76
CA ALA A 38 -13.92 -21.61 -3.40
C ALA A 38 -13.87 -20.19 -2.84
N ALA A 39 -14.26 -20.04 -1.57
CA ALA A 39 -14.20 -18.72 -0.93
C ALA A 39 -12.74 -18.26 -0.82
N ALA A 40 -12.53 -16.97 -1.08
CA ALA A 40 -11.32 -16.30 -0.63
C ALA A 40 -11.25 -16.36 0.89
N GLU A 41 -10.06 -16.50 1.46
CA GLU A 41 -9.85 -16.66 2.91
C GLU A 41 -9.13 -15.47 3.48
N VAL A 42 -9.67 -14.89 4.55
CA VAL A 42 -8.91 -14.03 5.45
C VAL A 42 -8.03 -14.92 6.34
N SER A 43 -6.73 -14.64 6.35
CA SER A 43 -5.74 -15.29 7.21
C SER A 43 -6.17 -15.23 8.69
N PRO A 44 -6.20 -16.35 9.44
CA PRO A 44 -6.39 -16.33 10.89
C PRO A 44 -5.20 -15.66 11.62
N HIS A 45 -4.02 -15.70 11.01
CA HIS A 45 -2.81 -15.07 11.51
C HIS A 45 -2.74 -13.60 11.11
N ALA A 46 -2.27 -12.78 12.05
CA ALA A 46 -1.99 -11.37 11.84
C ALA A 46 -0.63 -11.19 11.15
N ALA A 47 -0.59 -10.39 10.08
CA ALA A 47 0.64 -9.99 9.42
C ALA A 47 1.28 -8.79 10.16
N GLN A 48 1.26 -7.59 9.58
CA GLN A 48 1.76 -6.37 10.22
C GLN A 48 0.65 -5.52 10.87
N THR A 49 1.06 -4.63 11.78
CA THR A 49 0.20 -3.56 12.29
C THR A 49 0.42 -2.29 11.46
N ILE A 50 -0.66 -1.62 11.07
CA ILE A 50 -0.60 -0.33 10.37
C ILE A 50 -0.30 0.77 11.40
N ASP A 51 0.84 1.43 11.22
CA ASP A 51 1.25 2.62 11.95
C ASP A 51 0.44 3.83 11.45
N ASP A 52 0.54 4.19 10.16
CA ASP A 52 -0.13 5.36 9.60
C ASP A 52 -0.43 5.28 8.09
N ILE A 53 -1.25 6.24 7.62
CA ILE A 53 -1.51 6.54 6.21
C ILE A 53 -1.50 8.06 6.06
N GLY A 54 -0.69 8.58 5.15
CA GLY A 54 -0.36 10.01 5.10
C GLY A 54 -0.20 10.62 3.70
N ALA A 55 0.15 11.89 3.68
CA ALA A 55 0.55 12.63 2.47
C ALA A 55 1.52 13.78 2.83
N SER A 56 2.27 14.26 1.84
CA SER A 56 3.26 15.32 1.99
C SER A 56 2.69 16.74 1.84
N GLY A 57 3.19 17.62 2.69
CA GLY A 57 3.03 19.07 2.67
C GLY A 57 4.01 19.83 1.78
N ALA A 58 4.87 19.14 1.02
CA ALA A 58 5.86 19.82 0.18
C ALA A 58 5.21 20.81 -0.81
N TRP A 59 5.81 22.01 -0.90
CA TRP A 59 5.65 22.97 -2.00
C TRP A 59 4.29 23.67 -2.10
N TRP A 60 3.18 22.93 -2.19
CA TRP A 60 1.84 23.50 -2.39
C TRP A 60 1.41 24.42 -1.25
N VAL A 61 1.94 24.21 -0.04
CA VAL A 61 1.67 25.04 1.14
C VAL A 61 2.12 26.49 0.95
N ASP A 62 3.15 26.73 0.15
CA ASP A 62 3.72 28.07 -0.08
C ASP A 62 2.84 28.87 -1.04
N GLU A 63 2.36 28.25 -2.12
CA GLU A 63 1.36 28.85 -3.01
C GLU A 63 0.06 29.17 -2.26
N LEU A 64 -0.37 28.27 -1.38
CA LEU A 64 -1.58 28.47 -0.57
C LEU A 64 -1.45 29.60 0.47
N THR A 65 -0.26 30.18 0.71
CA THR A 65 -0.14 31.40 1.53
C THR A 65 -0.81 32.62 0.91
N HIS A 66 -1.05 32.58 -0.42
CA HIS A 66 -1.77 33.61 -1.19
C HIS A 66 -3.30 33.38 -1.22
N PHE A 67 -3.79 32.23 -0.76
CA PHE A 67 -5.20 31.88 -0.78
C PHE A 67 -5.93 32.47 0.43
N ASP A 68 -7.25 32.71 0.33
CA ASP A 68 -8.08 33.15 1.46
C ASP A 68 -7.92 32.16 2.64
N PRO A 69 -7.74 32.63 3.89
CA PRO A 69 -7.58 31.76 5.05
C PRO A 69 -8.70 30.72 5.23
N LYS A 70 -9.92 30.96 4.73
CA LYS A 70 -11.02 30.00 4.71
C LYS A 70 -10.77 28.86 3.72
N VAL A 71 -10.09 29.11 2.60
CA VAL A 71 -9.67 28.06 1.66
C VAL A 71 -8.54 27.24 2.28
N GLN A 72 -7.56 27.87 2.92
CA GLN A 72 -6.51 27.16 3.68
C GLN A 72 -7.12 26.26 4.77
N ALA A 73 -8.03 26.79 5.59
CA ALA A 73 -8.75 26.03 6.61
C ALA A 73 -9.67 24.94 6.02
N ARG A 74 -10.22 25.15 4.81
CA ARG A 74 -10.97 24.11 4.08
C ARG A 74 -10.04 22.97 3.66
N VAL A 75 -8.85 23.26 3.15
CA VAL A 75 -7.84 22.25 2.79
C VAL A 75 -7.41 21.46 4.02
N ALA A 76 -7.08 22.13 5.12
CA ALA A 76 -6.73 21.47 6.38
C ALA A 76 -7.82 20.49 6.85
N ARG A 77 -9.11 20.89 6.77
CA ARG A 77 -10.23 20.01 7.08
C ARG A 77 -10.36 18.82 6.11
N LEU A 78 -10.09 19.02 4.82
CA LEU A 78 -10.13 17.96 3.80
C LEU A 78 -9.02 16.92 4.00
N LEU A 79 -7.86 17.33 4.49
CA LEU A 79 -6.74 16.42 4.77
C LEU A 79 -6.89 15.73 6.15
N PHE A 80 -7.15 16.51 7.21
CA PHE A 80 -6.91 16.05 8.58
C PHE A 80 -8.16 15.74 9.40
N SER A 81 -9.38 16.00 8.89
CA SER A 81 -10.61 15.73 9.65
C SER A 81 -11.33 14.45 9.21
N PRO A 82 -12.14 13.83 10.10
CA PRO A 82 -13.01 12.69 9.76
C PRO A 82 -14.03 12.94 8.63
N GLN A 83 -14.26 14.19 8.23
CA GLN A 83 -15.09 14.55 7.09
C GLN A 83 -14.34 14.48 5.75
N GLY A 84 -13.01 14.55 5.78
CA GLY A 84 -12.10 14.43 4.63
C GLY A 84 -11.39 13.07 4.59
N LEU A 85 -10.08 13.08 4.37
CA LEU A 85 -9.21 11.91 4.36
C LEU A 85 -8.93 11.34 5.76
N ASP A 86 -9.03 12.15 6.82
CA ASP A 86 -8.66 11.76 8.19
C ASP A 86 -7.21 11.23 8.28
N LEU A 87 -6.26 11.85 7.55
CA LEU A 87 -4.87 11.37 7.48
C LEU A 87 -4.28 11.15 8.88
N SER A 88 -3.64 10.00 9.09
CA SER A 88 -2.96 9.69 10.35
C SER A 88 -1.52 10.18 10.39
N ALA A 89 -0.88 10.36 9.23
CA ALA A 89 0.41 11.03 9.11
C ALA A 89 0.37 12.27 8.19
N TYR A 90 1.27 13.22 8.48
CA TYR A 90 1.53 14.38 7.62
C TYR A 90 3.04 14.64 7.55
N ARG A 91 3.61 14.60 6.34
CA ARG A 91 5.04 14.87 6.10
C ARG A 91 5.24 16.38 5.86
N TYR A 92 6.10 17.01 6.65
CA TYR A 92 6.44 18.42 6.64
C TYR A 92 7.87 18.62 6.13
N ASN A 93 8.02 19.34 5.01
CA ASN A 93 9.32 19.60 4.39
C ASN A 93 10.07 20.70 5.16
N ILE A 94 11.16 20.35 5.82
CA ILE A 94 12.10 21.30 6.42
C ILE A 94 13.04 21.76 5.31
N GLY A 95 12.86 22.99 4.82
CA GLY A 95 13.58 23.51 3.66
C GLY A 95 15.10 23.63 3.86
N GLY A 96 15.83 23.41 2.77
CA GLY A 96 17.26 23.66 2.61
C GLY A 96 17.58 25.09 2.13
N GLY A 97 16.60 25.98 2.08
CA GLY A 97 16.74 27.39 1.74
C GLY A 97 16.62 27.70 0.24
N GLY A 98 16.20 26.74 -0.59
CA GLY A 98 15.85 26.95 -2.00
C GLY A 98 16.96 27.53 -2.89
N THR A 99 18.22 27.51 -2.45
CA THR A 99 19.31 28.24 -3.10
C THR A 99 19.64 27.62 -4.44
N ALA A 100 19.47 28.41 -5.50
CA ALA A 100 19.56 28.03 -6.92
C ALA A 100 18.45 27.08 -7.43
N VAL A 101 17.41 26.79 -6.65
CA VAL A 101 16.21 26.09 -7.13
C VAL A 101 15.45 27.01 -8.10
N THR A 102 15.05 26.45 -9.25
CA THR A 102 14.51 27.20 -10.39
C THR A 102 12.98 27.27 -10.40
N THR A 103 12.30 26.33 -9.74
CA THR A 103 10.84 26.36 -9.57
C THR A 103 10.48 27.04 -8.24
N PRO A 104 9.86 28.24 -8.23
CA PRO A 104 9.68 29.02 -7.00
C PRO A 104 8.90 28.29 -5.91
N ALA A 105 7.82 27.59 -6.26
CA ALA A 105 7.05 26.81 -5.30
C ALA A 105 7.82 25.63 -4.68
N ARG A 106 8.95 25.21 -5.27
CA ARG A 106 9.80 24.11 -4.77
C ARG A 106 11.03 24.60 -4.01
N ALA A 107 11.20 25.91 -3.84
CA ALA A 107 12.33 26.56 -3.19
C ALA A 107 12.03 26.86 -1.71
N ALA A 108 11.84 25.80 -0.91
CA ALA A 108 11.41 25.91 0.49
C ALA A 108 12.40 26.70 1.36
N GLU A 109 11.89 27.60 2.21
CA GLU A 109 12.74 28.40 3.11
C GLU A 109 13.40 27.55 4.20
N ASP A 110 14.68 27.81 4.49
CA ASP A 110 15.32 27.34 5.72
C ASP A 110 15.07 28.31 6.88
N PHE A 111 15.25 27.85 8.12
CA PHE A 111 15.16 28.73 9.29
C PHE A 111 16.47 29.47 9.60
N LEU A 112 17.54 29.27 8.82
CA LEU A 112 18.90 29.68 9.17
C LEU A 112 19.29 31.01 8.53
N LYS A 113 19.78 31.95 9.34
CA LYS A 113 20.36 33.21 8.86
C LYS A 113 21.84 33.05 8.55
N ALA A 114 22.36 33.96 7.72
CA ALA A 114 23.78 33.97 7.35
C ALA A 114 24.72 34.02 8.57
N ASP A 115 24.34 34.75 9.62
CA ASP A 115 25.07 34.88 10.89
C ASP A 115 24.99 33.63 11.80
N GLY A 116 24.21 32.61 11.42
CA GLY A 116 24.00 31.38 12.19
C GLY A 116 22.89 31.48 13.26
N SER A 117 22.20 32.61 13.36
CA SER A 117 20.97 32.73 14.15
C SER A 117 19.74 32.24 13.35
N TYR A 118 18.58 32.16 13.98
CA TYR A 118 17.36 31.62 13.37
C TYR A 118 16.32 32.70 13.01
N ASP A 119 15.55 32.47 11.95
CA ASP A 119 14.32 33.19 11.63
C ASP A 119 13.08 32.29 11.68
N TRP A 120 12.50 32.14 12.86
CA TRP A 120 11.29 31.33 13.05
C TRP A 120 10.01 31.91 12.40
N SER A 121 10.11 33.01 11.64
CA SER A 121 8.99 33.59 10.88
C SER A 121 8.95 33.15 9.40
N ARG A 122 10.03 32.56 8.88
CA ARG A 122 10.09 31.91 7.55
C ARG A 122 9.22 30.66 7.47
N ASP A 123 9.09 30.08 6.28
CA ASP A 123 8.22 28.95 5.97
C ASP A 123 6.82 29.17 6.54
N LYS A 124 6.15 30.21 6.05
CA LYS A 124 4.79 30.55 6.50
C LYS A 124 3.80 29.45 6.09
N GLY A 125 3.95 28.88 4.90
CA GLY A 125 3.06 27.86 4.35
C GLY A 125 3.11 26.58 5.17
N GLY A 126 4.29 25.96 5.23
CA GLY A 126 4.51 24.69 5.90
C GLY A 126 4.18 24.77 7.39
N ARG A 127 4.63 25.80 8.11
CA ARG A 127 4.25 26.01 9.53
C ARG A 127 2.74 26.15 9.74
N THR A 128 2.02 26.77 8.81
CA THR A 128 0.56 26.92 8.91
C THR A 128 -0.14 25.56 8.81
N PHE A 129 0.25 24.72 7.85
CA PHE A 129 -0.37 23.40 7.69
C PHE A 129 0.11 22.37 8.71
N LEU A 130 1.36 22.46 9.18
CA LEU A 130 1.84 21.68 10.33
C LEU A 130 1.06 22.01 11.61
N ALA A 131 0.78 23.30 11.86
CA ALA A 131 -0.08 23.71 12.99
C ALA A 131 -1.53 23.22 12.83
N TYR A 132 -2.08 23.22 11.61
CA TYR A 132 -3.39 22.63 11.35
C TYR A 132 -3.39 21.11 11.61
N ALA A 133 -2.41 20.36 11.11
CA ALA A 133 -2.31 18.91 11.32
C ALA A 133 -2.27 18.58 12.82
N ALA A 134 -1.45 19.30 13.60
CA ALA A 134 -1.41 19.18 15.05
C ALA A 134 -2.75 19.51 15.72
N ALA A 135 -3.43 20.57 15.29
CA ALA A 135 -4.73 21.00 15.85
C ALA A 135 -5.88 20.02 15.55
N TYR A 136 -5.83 19.30 14.43
CA TYR A 136 -6.75 18.20 14.12
C TYR A 136 -6.38 16.88 14.82
N GLY A 137 -5.20 16.79 15.44
CA GLY A 137 -4.74 15.58 16.11
C GLY A 137 -4.26 14.49 15.16
N VAL A 138 -3.67 14.87 14.01
CA VAL A 138 -2.89 13.94 13.17
C VAL A 138 -1.86 13.25 14.06
N ARG A 139 -1.83 11.92 14.00
CA ARG A 139 -1.15 11.09 15.00
C ARG A 139 0.37 11.21 14.90
N ASP A 140 0.88 11.10 13.68
CA ASP A 140 2.31 11.01 13.40
C ASP A 140 2.71 12.21 12.54
N LEU A 141 3.27 13.24 13.17
CA LEU A 141 3.82 14.41 12.46
C LEU A 141 5.28 14.13 12.09
N ILE A 142 5.58 14.14 10.79
CA ILE A 142 6.87 13.67 10.25
C ILE A 142 7.59 14.86 9.63
N GLY A 143 8.77 15.21 10.12
CA GLY A 143 9.67 16.11 9.38
C GLY A 143 10.44 15.33 8.31
N PHE A 144 10.78 15.96 7.19
CA PHE A 144 11.78 15.42 6.26
C PHE A 144 12.60 16.56 5.62
N VAL A 145 13.74 16.23 5.02
CA VAL A 145 14.69 17.21 4.44
C VAL A 145 15.09 16.78 3.04
N ASN A 146 14.81 17.61 2.03
CA ASN A 146 15.30 17.41 0.66
C ASN A 146 16.75 17.87 0.46
N SER A 147 17.20 18.88 1.21
CA SER A 147 18.58 19.38 1.15
C SER A 147 18.98 20.06 2.45
N ALA A 148 20.24 19.94 2.85
CA ALA A 148 20.78 20.76 3.94
C ALA A 148 20.88 22.24 3.52
N PRO A 149 20.80 23.20 4.46
CA PRO A 149 21.09 24.61 4.18
C PRO A 149 22.37 24.79 3.35
N ALA A 150 22.26 25.51 2.23
CA ALA A 150 23.28 25.57 1.17
C ALA A 150 24.71 25.92 1.61
N ARG A 151 24.88 26.54 2.79
CA ARG A 151 26.21 26.75 3.42
C ARG A 151 26.98 25.45 3.66
N TRP A 152 26.28 24.34 3.91
CA TRP A 152 26.84 23.02 4.20
C TRP A 152 26.89 22.08 2.99
N THR A 153 26.34 22.46 1.83
CA THR A 153 26.44 21.64 0.62
C THR A 153 27.74 21.92 -0.15
N THR A 154 28.27 20.92 -0.86
CA THR A 154 29.58 20.98 -1.54
C THR A 154 29.64 22.02 -2.65
N ASN A 155 28.52 22.35 -3.28
CA ASN A 155 28.41 23.31 -4.38
C ASN A 155 27.81 24.68 -3.97
N GLY A 156 27.42 24.87 -2.71
CA GLY A 156 26.78 26.10 -2.23
C GLY A 156 25.34 26.31 -2.71
N ARG A 157 24.62 25.23 -3.03
CA ARG A 157 23.23 25.22 -3.52
C ARG A 157 22.37 24.21 -2.76
N SER A 158 21.06 24.34 -2.82
CA SER A 158 20.11 23.38 -2.24
C SER A 158 19.75 22.24 -3.22
N CYS A 159 20.52 22.07 -4.30
CA CYS A 159 20.31 21.12 -5.39
C CYS A 159 21.67 20.66 -5.97
N GLY A 160 21.77 19.41 -6.43
CA GLY A 160 22.94 18.87 -7.14
C GLY A 160 24.24 18.75 -6.33
N GLY A 161 24.22 19.04 -5.03
CA GLY A 161 25.39 19.04 -4.15
C GLY A 161 25.18 18.15 -2.93
N GLN A 162 26.25 17.49 -2.48
CA GLN A 162 26.27 16.61 -1.31
C GLN A 162 26.41 17.42 -0.01
N LEU A 163 26.09 16.83 1.14
CA LEU A 163 26.52 17.36 2.43
C LEU A 163 28.05 17.31 2.53
N LYS A 164 28.69 18.42 2.91
CA LYS A 164 30.14 18.46 3.16
C LYS A 164 30.52 17.50 4.28
N ALA A 165 31.48 16.61 4.00
CA ALA A 165 32.07 15.75 5.01
C ALA A 165 32.60 16.57 6.20
N GLY A 166 32.18 16.21 7.41
CA GLY A 166 32.48 16.92 8.65
C GLY A 166 31.41 17.93 9.10
N ASN A 167 30.39 18.22 8.28
CA ASN A 167 29.25 19.07 8.67
C ASN A 167 28.03 18.26 9.16
N GLU A 168 28.12 16.95 9.32
CA GLU A 168 27.03 16.07 9.79
C GLU A 168 26.55 16.49 11.18
N THR A 169 27.45 16.92 12.07
CA THR A 169 27.09 17.39 13.42
C THR A 169 26.39 18.75 13.39
N ASP A 170 26.81 19.68 12.53
CA ASP A 170 26.15 20.98 12.36
C ASP A 170 24.74 20.82 11.77
N PHE A 171 24.61 19.95 10.77
CA PHE A 171 23.34 19.62 10.13
C PHE A 171 22.39 18.90 11.09
N ALA A 172 22.87 17.89 11.82
CA ALA A 172 22.13 17.22 12.88
C ALA A 172 21.61 18.21 13.95
N LYS A 173 22.47 19.16 14.35
CA LYS A 173 22.11 20.23 15.27
C LYS A 173 21.03 21.16 14.71
N TYR A 174 21.12 21.56 13.44
CA TYR A 174 20.08 22.37 12.78
C TYR A 174 18.73 21.65 12.79
N VAL A 175 18.69 20.39 12.35
CA VAL A 175 17.47 19.58 12.34
C VAL A 175 16.90 19.42 13.76
N ALA A 176 17.75 19.17 14.77
CA ALA A 176 17.34 19.08 16.17
C ALA A 176 16.92 20.45 16.78
N ASP A 177 17.41 21.58 16.28
CA ASP A 177 16.97 22.91 16.69
C ASP A 177 15.56 23.20 16.15
N VAL A 178 15.27 22.81 14.90
CA VAL A 178 13.96 22.93 14.24
C VAL A 178 12.91 22.03 14.90
N THR A 179 13.16 20.72 15.04
CA THR A 179 12.23 19.80 15.73
C THR A 179 11.95 20.25 17.17
N GLY A 180 13.00 20.72 17.86
CA GLY A 180 12.92 21.25 19.22
C GLY A 180 12.15 22.56 19.31
N HIS A 181 12.16 23.40 18.26
CA HIS A 181 11.38 24.63 18.19
C HIS A 181 9.88 24.34 18.19
N PHE A 182 9.41 23.50 17.26
CA PHE A 182 7.99 23.17 17.16
C PHE A 182 7.50 22.41 18.40
N ALA A 183 8.31 21.50 18.95
CA ALA A 183 7.98 20.80 20.19
C ALA A 183 7.74 21.75 21.38
N ARG A 184 8.49 22.86 21.49
CA ARG A 184 8.26 23.91 22.50
C ARG A 184 6.99 24.73 22.27
N GLN A 185 6.46 24.74 21.06
CA GLN A 185 5.18 25.35 20.70
C GLN A 185 3.99 24.38 20.84
N GLY A 186 4.22 23.16 21.32
CA GLY A 186 3.19 22.11 21.44
C GLY A 186 2.98 21.29 20.16
N VAL A 187 3.71 21.58 19.08
CA VAL A 187 3.64 20.87 17.80
C VAL A 187 4.86 19.95 17.70
N ARG A 188 4.79 18.78 18.35
CA ARG A 188 5.90 17.82 18.31
C ARG A 188 5.89 17.06 16.98
N LEU A 189 7.02 17.04 16.28
CA LEU A 189 7.29 16.03 15.25
C LEU A 189 7.67 14.71 15.94
N ASP A 190 6.96 13.63 15.61
CA ASP A 190 7.18 12.30 16.15
C ASP A 190 8.31 11.57 15.40
N TYR A 191 8.47 11.89 14.11
CA TYR A 191 9.54 11.36 13.27
C TYR A 191 10.27 12.46 12.49
N ILE A 192 11.50 12.15 12.07
CA ILE A 192 12.31 12.98 11.17
C ILE A 192 13.06 12.08 10.18
N SER A 193 12.98 12.38 8.89
CA SER A 193 13.98 11.91 7.92
C SER A 193 15.04 13.00 7.68
N PRO A 194 16.34 12.70 7.84
CA PRO A 194 17.41 13.67 7.61
C PRO A 194 17.81 13.84 6.13
N PHE A 195 17.27 13.02 5.22
CA PHE A 195 17.52 13.09 3.77
C PHE A 195 16.35 12.49 2.99
N ASN A 196 16.24 12.82 1.70
CA ASN A 196 15.19 12.33 0.79
C ASN A 196 15.85 11.93 -0.53
N GLU A 197 15.53 10.75 -1.06
CA GLU A 197 16.19 10.15 -2.23
C GLU A 197 17.72 10.33 -2.19
N PRO A 198 18.43 9.75 -1.20
CA PRO A 198 19.88 9.93 -1.05
C PRO A 198 20.69 9.41 -2.26
N ASP A 199 20.06 8.62 -3.13
CA ASP A 199 20.56 8.14 -4.42
C ASP A 199 20.35 9.13 -5.59
N ASN A 200 19.61 10.22 -5.41
CA ASN A 200 19.28 11.22 -6.41
C ASN A 200 19.83 12.62 -6.05
N SER A 201 20.32 13.35 -7.05
CA SER A 201 20.96 14.65 -6.85
C SER A 201 20.09 15.86 -7.19
N PHE A 202 19.07 15.68 -8.04
CA PHE A 202 18.28 16.77 -8.61
C PHE A 202 19.15 17.93 -9.17
N ALA A 203 20.21 17.57 -9.91
CA ALA A 203 21.21 18.51 -10.43
C ALA A 203 20.69 19.48 -11.52
N ASP A 204 19.47 19.27 -12.03
CA ASP A 204 18.77 20.26 -12.87
C ASP A 204 18.27 21.47 -12.06
N CYS A 205 18.26 21.37 -10.73
CA CYS A 205 17.72 22.34 -9.80
C CYS A 205 16.24 22.68 -10.07
N GLY A 206 15.45 21.73 -10.60
CA GLY A 206 13.99 21.85 -10.67
C GLY A 206 13.35 21.91 -9.28
N GLN A 207 14.01 21.30 -8.29
CA GLN A 207 13.63 21.23 -6.88
C GLN A 207 14.88 21.15 -5.98
N GLU A 208 14.68 21.16 -4.66
CA GLU A 208 15.75 20.82 -3.71
C GLU A 208 16.18 19.35 -3.82
N GLY A 209 17.47 19.09 -3.55
CA GLY A 209 18.05 17.75 -3.58
C GLY A 209 19.46 17.71 -2.99
N MET A 210 19.76 16.65 -2.25
CA MET A 210 21.07 16.40 -1.66
C MET A 210 21.33 14.89 -1.61
N PRO A 211 22.14 14.34 -2.53
CA PRO A 211 22.47 12.93 -2.49
C PRO A 211 23.37 12.68 -1.28
N VAL A 212 23.14 11.56 -0.60
CA VAL A 212 23.90 11.12 0.58
C VAL A 212 24.54 9.77 0.27
N PRO A 213 25.86 9.74 0.01
CA PRO A 213 26.62 8.50 -0.17
C PRO A 213 26.37 7.51 0.97
N VAL A 214 26.32 6.21 0.65
CA VAL A 214 25.99 5.13 1.59
C VAL A 214 26.88 5.16 2.85
N ASP A 215 28.15 5.54 2.71
CA ASP A 215 29.13 5.67 3.79
C ASP A 215 28.95 6.94 4.65
N GLN A 216 28.16 7.93 4.21
CA GLN A 216 27.80 9.12 5.00
C GLN A 216 26.43 8.98 5.72
N ARG A 217 25.56 8.06 5.28
CA ARG A 217 24.21 7.88 5.85
C ARG A 217 24.25 7.54 7.34
N ASP A 218 25.16 6.66 7.75
CA ASP A 218 25.26 6.26 9.16
C ASP A 218 25.88 7.36 10.06
N ASP A 219 26.79 8.18 9.54
CA ASP A 219 27.29 9.37 10.26
C ASP A 219 26.18 10.40 10.52
N ILE A 220 25.35 10.72 9.51
CA ILE A 220 24.20 11.64 9.69
C ILE A 220 23.19 11.07 10.70
N VAL A 221 22.82 9.80 10.56
CA VAL A 221 21.85 9.14 11.47
C VAL A 221 22.40 9.07 12.90
N ARG A 222 23.68 8.73 13.10
CA ARG A 222 24.31 8.72 14.42
C ARG A 222 24.42 10.12 15.01
N ALA A 223 24.79 11.14 14.22
CA ALA A 223 24.89 12.52 14.68
C ALA A 223 23.52 13.07 15.14
N LEU A 224 22.49 12.94 14.31
CA LEU A 224 21.13 13.39 14.63
C LEU A 224 20.56 12.64 15.83
N GLY A 225 20.66 11.32 15.84
CA GLY A 225 20.16 10.50 16.94
C GLY A 225 20.87 10.78 18.27
N ALA A 226 22.18 11.01 18.27
CA ALA A 226 22.93 11.38 19.47
C ALA A 226 22.52 12.78 19.99
N GLU A 227 22.40 13.76 19.10
CA GLU A 227 21.98 15.13 19.44
C GLU A 227 20.56 15.16 20.01
N GLN A 228 19.62 14.41 19.40
CA GLN A 228 18.25 14.24 19.90
C GLN A 228 18.22 13.62 21.30
N ARG A 229 18.99 12.55 21.54
CA ARG A 229 19.07 11.90 22.85
C ARG A 229 19.68 12.81 23.92
N ALA A 230 20.75 13.53 23.60
CA ALA A 230 21.39 14.50 24.49
C ALA A 230 20.43 15.63 24.91
N ARG A 231 19.49 15.99 24.04
CA ARG A 231 18.43 16.98 24.26
C ARG A 231 17.14 16.42 24.86
N HIS A 232 17.08 15.11 25.12
CA HIS A 232 15.86 14.38 25.52
C HIS A 232 14.66 14.60 24.56
N GLN A 233 14.93 14.77 23.27
CA GLN A 233 13.88 14.82 22.25
C GLN A 233 13.20 13.46 22.08
N LYS A 234 11.90 13.49 21.77
CA LYS A 234 11.08 12.30 21.52
C LYS A 234 10.89 11.99 20.03
N THR A 235 11.32 12.90 19.15
CA THR A 235 11.35 12.69 17.71
C THR A 235 12.31 11.55 17.39
N SER A 236 11.89 10.58 16.58
CA SER A 236 12.68 9.42 16.18
C SER A 236 13.17 9.55 14.73
N VAL A 237 14.31 8.97 14.39
CA VAL A 237 14.82 9.01 13.01
C VAL A 237 14.16 7.92 12.16
N ILE A 238 13.72 8.27 10.96
CA ILE A 238 13.43 7.34 9.86
C ILE A 238 14.46 7.54 8.75
N ALA A 239 14.76 6.47 8.02
CA ALA A 239 15.71 6.39 6.91
C ALA A 239 15.43 5.06 6.20
N ASP A 240 15.60 4.87 4.90
CA ASP A 240 16.57 5.53 4.03
C ASP A 240 15.96 6.59 3.10
N GLU A 241 14.65 6.51 2.82
CA GLU A 241 13.97 7.33 1.79
C GLU A 241 14.59 7.13 0.39
N SER A 242 15.14 5.94 0.10
CA SER A 242 15.71 5.61 -1.22
C SER A 242 14.63 5.74 -2.30
N SER A 243 14.96 6.32 -3.46
CA SER A 243 13.96 6.57 -4.52
C SER A 243 13.36 5.29 -5.12
N ARG A 244 13.97 4.12 -4.85
CA ARG A 244 13.67 2.83 -5.47
C ARG A 244 13.86 1.68 -4.49
N THR A 245 13.03 0.65 -4.63
CA THR A 245 13.14 -0.60 -3.86
C THR A 245 14.48 -1.30 -4.11
N THR A 246 15.01 -1.25 -5.33
CA THR A 246 16.31 -1.84 -5.69
C THR A 246 17.52 -1.15 -5.02
N GLN A 247 17.46 0.17 -4.80
CA GLN A 247 18.44 0.92 -4.01
C GLN A 247 18.29 0.59 -2.53
N PHE A 248 17.07 0.64 -1.99
CA PHE A 248 16.78 0.33 -0.59
C PHE A 248 17.33 -1.05 -0.17
N THR A 249 16.98 -2.10 -0.92
CA THR A 249 17.37 -3.49 -0.65
C THR A 249 18.87 -3.72 -0.71
N SER A 250 19.58 -3.01 -1.59
CA SER A 250 21.04 -3.15 -1.74
C SER A 250 21.85 -2.28 -0.80
N GLU A 251 21.38 -1.10 -0.41
CA GLU A 251 22.15 -0.10 0.34
C GLU A 251 21.92 -0.11 1.85
N VAL A 252 20.68 -0.33 2.32
CA VAL A 252 20.35 -0.33 3.76
C VAL A 252 21.26 -1.26 4.58
N PRO A 253 21.50 -2.53 4.19
CA PRO A 253 22.38 -3.42 4.94
C PRO A 253 23.83 -2.93 5.09
N GLN A 254 24.32 -2.06 4.19
CA GLN A 254 25.71 -1.58 4.17
C GLN A 254 26.00 -0.53 5.24
N TRP A 255 24.98 0.23 5.66
CA TRP A 255 25.11 1.37 6.58
C TRP A 255 24.38 1.17 7.92
N ILE A 256 23.20 0.52 7.95
CA ILE A 256 22.44 0.38 9.20
C ILE A 256 23.10 -0.62 10.18
N THR A 257 23.86 -1.58 9.63
CA THR A 257 24.62 -2.59 10.39
C THR A 257 25.89 -2.03 11.05
N ARG A 258 26.24 -0.76 10.79
CA ARG A 258 27.38 -0.10 11.42
C ARG A 258 27.18 0.00 12.94
N PRO A 259 28.21 -0.27 13.76
CA PRO A 259 28.06 -0.33 15.21
C PRO A 259 27.45 0.95 15.81
N GLY A 260 26.31 0.80 16.48
CA GLY A 260 25.60 1.91 17.14
C GLY A 260 24.61 2.68 16.27
N THR A 261 24.46 2.35 14.98
CA THR A 261 23.54 3.05 14.06
C THR A 261 22.09 2.59 14.19
N ALA A 262 21.82 1.29 14.04
CA ALA A 262 20.45 0.72 14.11
C ALA A 262 19.60 1.13 15.34
N PRO A 263 20.14 1.41 16.55
CA PRO A 263 19.36 1.92 17.67
C PRO A 263 18.76 3.32 17.50
N TYR A 264 19.21 4.11 16.51
CA TYR A 264 18.66 5.44 16.23
C TYR A 264 17.52 5.43 15.21
N VAL A 265 17.51 4.45 14.30
CA VAL A 265 16.48 4.27 13.26
C VAL A 265 15.24 3.58 13.85
N ALA A 266 14.09 4.23 13.80
CA ALA A 266 12.81 3.67 14.28
C ALA A 266 12.06 2.87 13.20
N ARG A 267 12.17 3.27 11.94
CA ARG A 267 11.51 2.67 10.77
C ARG A 267 12.41 2.76 9.55
N LEU A 268 12.24 1.79 8.65
CA LEU A 268 12.89 1.79 7.35
C LEU A 268 12.00 2.45 6.30
N ALA A 269 12.44 3.56 5.73
CA ALA A 269 11.70 4.32 4.73
C ALA A 269 12.19 4.00 3.31
N HIS A 270 11.26 3.84 2.34
CA HIS A 270 11.55 3.59 0.93
C HIS A 270 10.46 4.14 0.00
N HIS A 271 10.83 4.44 -1.25
CA HIS A 271 9.92 4.88 -2.31
C HIS A 271 9.79 3.79 -3.39
N THR A 272 8.64 3.74 -4.06
CA THR A 272 8.31 2.69 -5.05
C THR A 272 8.34 3.18 -6.51
N TYR A 273 9.13 4.24 -6.82
CA TYR A 273 9.21 4.82 -8.17
C TYR A 273 9.79 3.87 -9.24
N ASP A 274 10.39 2.73 -8.87
CA ASP A 274 10.91 1.72 -9.82
C ASP A 274 9.89 0.66 -10.29
N ASP A 275 8.58 0.90 -10.07
CA ASP A 275 7.46 0.02 -10.45
C ASP A 275 7.68 -1.43 -10.03
N PRO A 276 7.86 -1.70 -8.71
CA PRO A 276 8.31 -2.99 -8.25
C PRO A 276 7.28 -4.09 -8.51
N ASP A 277 7.79 -5.21 -9.04
CA ASP A 277 7.07 -6.49 -9.07
C ASP A 277 6.99 -7.10 -7.65
N ASP A 278 6.21 -8.17 -7.53
CA ASP A 278 5.94 -8.81 -6.23
C ASP A 278 7.22 -9.40 -5.60
N GLY A 279 8.18 -9.82 -6.42
CA GLY A 279 9.51 -10.23 -5.97
C GLY A 279 10.30 -9.08 -5.34
N ARG A 280 10.40 -7.93 -6.01
CA ARG A 280 11.08 -6.74 -5.45
C ARG A 280 10.44 -6.25 -4.16
N LEU A 281 9.11 -6.28 -4.06
CA LEU A 281 8.40 -5.97 -2.82
C LEU A 281 8.70 -7.00 -1.71
N GLY A 282 8.72 -8.29 -2.02
CA GLY A 282 9.16 -9.32 -1.06
C GLY A 282 10.60 -9.09 -0.57
N ASN A 283 11.50 -8.61 -1.42
CA ASN A 283 12.87 -8.25 -1.03
C ASN A 283 12.96 -7.03 -0.08
N VAL A 284 11.99 -6.10 -0.12
CA VAL A 284 11.86 -5.03 0.91
C VAL A 284 11.58 -5.65 2.28
N TYR A 285 10.71 -6.67 2.33
CA TYR A 285 10.43 -7.41 3.57
C TYR A 285 11.65 -8.21 4.05
N GLU A 286 12.32 -9.00 3.18
CA GLU A 286 13.57 -9.70 3.52
C GLU A 286 14.62 -8.73 4.09
N THR A 287 14.86 -7.61 3.41
CA THR A 287 15.82 -6.57 3.86
C THR A 287 15.44 -6.08 5.26
N SER A 288 14.16 -5.78 5.49
CA SER A 288 13.66 -5.26 6.77
C SER A 288 13.77 -6.28 7.91
N ARG A 289 13.49 -7.57 7.62
CA ARG A 289 13.72 -8.68 8.57
C ARG A 289 15.20 -8.85 8.90
N SER A 290 16.09 -8.79 7.90
CA SER A 290 17.53 -8.99 8.09
C SER A 290 18.19 -8.02 9.09
N VAL A 291 17.61 -6.84 9.29
CA VAL A 291 18.09 -5.81 10.23
C VAL A 291 17.14 -5.55 11.41
N GLY A 292 16.08 -6.36 11.55
CA GLY A 292 15.15 -6.31 12.68
C GLY A 292 14.30 -5.04 12.76
N LYS A 293 13.84 -4.52 11.63
CA LYS A 293 13.01 -3.30 11.52
C LYS A 293 11.72 -3.56 10.73
N THR A 294 10.76 -2.64 10.85
CA THR A 294 9.60 -2.54 9.96
C THR A 294 9.84 -1.46 8.92
N SER A 295 9.36 -1.70 7.70
CA SER A 295 9.40 -0.74 6.60
C SER A 295 8.10 0.06 6.47
N TRP A 296 8.23 1.23 5.84
CA TRP A 296 7.19 2.18 5.47
C TRP A 296 7.41 2.58 4.01
N ALA A 297 6.36 2.50 3.19
CA ALA A 297 6.33 3.13 1.87
C ALA A 297 6.05 4.62 2.05
N THR A 298 7.07 5.46 1.89
CA THR A 298 7.08 6.84 2.39
C THR A 298 6.85 7.91 1.33
N GLU A 299 6.96 7.56 0.06
CA GLU A 299 6.64 8.43 -1.06
C GLU A 299 6.32 7.62 -2.33
N ILE A 300 5.30 8.06 -3.08
CA ILE A 300 5.07 7.66 -4.46
C ILE A 300 4.24 8.71 -5.20
N CYS A 301 4.62 8.95 -6.46
CA CYS A 301 3.84 9.52 -7.56
C CYS A 301 4.64 9.25 -8.86
N CYS A 302 4.64 10.08 -9.90
CA CYS A 302 3.47 10.19 -10.77
C CYS A 302 3.45 8.93 -11.64
N PHE A 303 2.37 8.15 -11.59
CA PHE A 303 2.13 7.02 -12.47
C PHE A 303 0.89 7.27 -13.33
N GLY A 304 0.72 6.48 -14.39
CA GLY A 304 -0.31 6.75 -15.39
C GLY A 304 -0.25 5.79 -16.57
N LYS A 305 -1.00 6.11 -17.62
CA LYS A 305 -1.02 5.36 -18.90
C LYS A 305 -1.37 3.87 -18.75
N GLY A 306 -2.09 3.55 -17.67
CA GLY A 306 -2.50 2.18 -17.31
C GLY A 306 -1.48 1.39 -16.48
N THR A 307 -0.35 1.99 -16.10
CA THR A 307 0.75 1.35 -15.35
C THR A 307 0.99 2.04 -14.02
N THR A 308 1.59 1.31 -13.07
CA THR A 308 2.05 1.84 -11.77
C THR A 308 3.44 2.49 -11.85
N GLY A 309 4.15 2.36 -12.97
CA GLY A 309 5.44 3.00 -13.21
C GLY A 309 5.39 4.48 -13.56
N TRP A 310 6.52 5.14 -13.33
CA TRP A 310 6.68 6.59 -13.45
C TRP A 310 6.40 7.12 -14.86
N THR A 311 5.49 8.08 -14.99
CA THR A 311 5.17 8.74 -16.26
C THR A 311 4.47 10.09 -16.08
N GLN A 312 4.62 10.97 -17.06
CA GLN A 312 3.81 12.18 -17.19
C GLN A 312 2.43 11.83 -17.78
N GLU A 313 1.40 12.13 -17.02
CA GLU A 313 -0.02 12.08 -17.34
C GLU A 313 -0.78 12.81 -16.23
N TYR A 314 -1.85 13.53 -16.56
CA TYR A 314 -2.90 13.89 -15.63
C TYR A 314 -4.13 13.03 -15.91
N ASP A 315 -4.53 12.22 -14.94
CA ASP A 315 -5.74 11.41 -15.00
C ASP A 315 -6.51 11.54 -13.67
N PRO A 316 -7.59 12.35 -13.63
CA PRO A 316 -8.40 12.53 -12.43
C PRO A 316 -9.41 11.38 -12.21
N THR A 317 -9.46 10.38 -13.09
CA THR A 317 -10.53 9.39 -13.17
C THR A 317 -10.28 8.14 -12.33
N ILE A 318 -11.29 7.25 -12.29
CA ILE A 318 -11.24 6.01 -11.51
C ILE A 318 -10.13 5.06 -11.98
N ASP A 319 -9.68 5.17 -13.23
CA ASP A 319 -8.67 4.24 -13.76
C ASP A 319 -7.31 4.47 -13.11
N ASN A 320 -6.89 5.73 -12.94
CA ASN A 320 -5.67 6.06 -12.21
C ASN A 320 -5.83 5.89 -10.68
N ALA A 321 -7.02 6.12 -10.15
CA ALA A 321 -7.33 5.85 -8.75
C ALA A 321 -7.23 4.36 -8.38
N LEU A 322 -7.58 3.45 -9.30
CA LEU A 322 -7.38 2.00 -9.11
C LEU A 322 -5.90 1.61 -9.15
N LEU A 323 -5.04 2.33 -9.88
CA LEU A 323 -3.58 2.13 -9.82
C LEU A 323 -3.01 2.55 -8.46
N MET A 324 -3.44 3.70 -7.91
CA MET A 324 -3.12 4.08 -6.52
C MET A 324 -3.57 2.98 -5.53
N SER A 325 -4.81 2.51 -5.65
CA SER A 325 -5.39 1.49 -4.77
C SER A 325 -4.64 0.15 -4.85
N ARG A 326 -4.06 -0.17 -6.02
CA ARG A 326 -3.18 -1.33 -6.23
C ARG A 326 -1.84 -1.16 -5.52
N ILE A 327 -1.22 0.03 -5.58
CA ILE A 327 0.06 0.29 -4.90
C ILE A 327 -0.14 0.13 -3.38
N ILE A 328 -1.14 0.81 -2.80
CA ILE A 328 -1.47 0.66 -1.36
C ILE A 328 -1.73 -0.80 -0.97
N TYR A 329 -2.45 -1.55 -1.84
CA TYR A 329 -2.69 -2.98 -1.63
C TYR A 329 -1.38 -3.79 -1.62
N LYS A 330 -0.49 -3.57 -2.57
CA LYS A 330 0.79 -4.30 -2.69
C LYS A 330 1.77 -3.95 -1.57
N ASP A 331 1.91 -2.67 -1.24
CA ASP A 331 2.77 -2.20 -0.15
C ASP A 331 2.37 -2.85 1.18
N PHE A 332 1.07 -3.08 1.41
CA PHE A 332 0.60 -3.78 2.60
C PHE A 332 0.58 -5.31 2.49
N ALA A 333 0.27 -5.90 1.32
CA ALA A 333 0.04 -7.34 1.17
C ALA A 333 1.25 -8.16 0.67
N THR A 334 2.33 -7.50 0.23
CA THR A 334 3.53 -8.15 -0.34
C THR A 334 4.83 -7.68 0.31
N SER A 335 5.10 -6.36 0.41
CA SER A 335 6.27 -5.86 1.19
C SER A 335 6.01 -5.78 2.70
N HIS A 336 4.76 -5.97 3.13
CA HIS A 336 4.29 -5.84 4.51
C HIS A 336 4.70 -4.53 5.19
N ASP A 337 4.68 -3.44 4.42
CA ASP A 337 4.89 -2.11 4.95
C ASP A 337 3.83 -1.79 6.01
N SER A 338 4.26 -1.08 7.05
CA SER A 338 3.39 -0.64 8.16
C SER A 338 2.84 0.78 7.95
N ALA A 339 3.25 1.48 6.90
CA ALA A 339 2.67 2.77 6.52
C ALA A 339 2.68 2.98 5.01
N PHE A 340 1.73 3.79 4.52
CA PHE A 340 1.66 4.28 3.16
C PHE A 340 1.54 5.81 3.16
N GLN A 341 2.52 6.50 2.62
CA GLN A 341 2.55 7.97 2.60
C GLN A 341 2.65 8.44 1.15
N TRP A 342 1.60 9.13 0.70
CA TRP A 342 1.57 9.75 -0.63
C TRP A 342 2.57 10.90 -0.70
N TRP A 343 3.00 11.27 -1.92
CA TRP A 343 3.72 12.53 -2.15
C TRP A 343 2.79 13.76 -1.92
N VAL A 344 2.81 14.77 -2.78
CA VAL A 344 2.11 16.03 -2.49
C VAL A 344 0.59 15.85 -2.36
N ALA A 345 0.04 16.32 -1.24
CA ALA A 345 -1.40 16.31 -1.02
C ALA A 345 -2.14 17.19 -2.04
N LEU A 346 -1.54 18.33 -2.42
CA LEU A 346 -2.08 19.23 -3.43
C LEU A 346 -1.06 19.56 -4.52
N ALA A 347 -1.53 19.90 -5.72
CA ALA A 347 -0.69 20.36 -6.84
C ALA A 347 -1.44 21.32 -7.78
N SER A 348 -0.69 22.13 -8.54
CA SER A 348 -1.22 22.97 -9.62
C SER A 348 -1.06 22.35 -11.02
N GLY A 349 -0.30 21.25 -11.14
CA GLY A 349 0.13 20.64 -12.40
C GLY A 349 -0.91 19.79 -13.14
N TYR A 350 -2.17 20.23 -13.29
CA TYR A 350 -3.19 19.46 -14.03
C TYR A 350 -3.10 19.57 -15.57
N GLY A 351 -2.17 20.37 -16.11
CA GLY A 351 -2.07 20.61 -17.56
C GLY A 351 -3.23 21.44 -18.10
N THR A 352 -3.90 20.99 -19.16
CA THR A 352 -4.94 21.77 -19.87
C THR A 352 -6.30 21.81 -19.18
N SER A 353 -6.62 20.86 -18.30
CA SER A 353 -7.94 20.78 -17.67
C SER A 353 -7.90 20.06 -16.32
N PRO A 354 -8.50 20.61 -15.26
CA PRO A 354 -8.60 19.96 -13.95
C PRO A 354 -9.69 18.88 -13.89
N THR A 355 -10.41 18.62 -14.99
CA THR A 355 -11.52 17.64 -15.03
C THR A 355 -11.41 16.63 -16.17
N ALA A 356 -10.42 16.79 -17.06
CA ALA A 356 -10.22 15.90 -18.20
C ALA A 356 -8.78 15.36 -18.24
N LYS A 357 -8.66 14.07 -18.55
CA LYS A 357 -7.38 13.38 -18.73
C LYS A 357 -6.57 14.05 -19.84
N ASN A 358 -5.28 14.28 -19.62
CA ASN A 358 -4.36 14.87 -20.60
C ASN A 358 -2.89 14.45 -20.36
N ASP A 359 -2.04 14.61 -21.37
CA ASP A 359 -0.61 14.23 -21.33
C ASP A 359 0.33 15.36 -20.83
N GLU A 360 -0.20 16.56 -20.55
CA GLU A 360 0.60 17.73 -20.16
C GLU A 360 0.78 17.85 -18.64
N GLY A 361 -0.24 17.47 -17.87
CA GLY A 361 -0.18 17.48 -16.41
C GLY A 361 0.46 16.24 -15.78
N TRP A 362 0.40 16.18 -14.46
CA TRP A 362 1.06 15.17 -13.62
C TRP A 362 0.07 14.54 -12.63
N ASN A 363 0.32 13.27 -12.28
CA ASN A 363 -0.44 12.52 -11.28
C ASN A 363 0.21 12.60 -9.88
N ASP A 364 0.52 13.83 -9.45
CA ASP A 364 1.16 14.19 -8.19
C ASP A 364 0.17 14.55 -7.07
N GLY A 365 -0.75 15.49 -7.30
CA GLY A 365 -1.71 15.96 -6.28
C GLY A 365 -2.87 15.01 -6.02
N LEU A 366 -3.42 14.99 -4.79
CA LEU A 366 -4.74 14.38 -4.53
C LEU A 366 -5.87 15.35 -4.91
N VAL A 367 -5.66 16.63 -4.57
CA VAL A 367 -6.56 17.75 -4.86
C VAL A 367 -5.76 18.83 -5.60
N TYR A 368 -6.30 19.34 -6.70
CA TYR A 368 -5.62 20.34 -7.52
C TYR A 368 -6.20 21.73 -7.31
N TYR A 369 -5.40 22.75 -7.60
CA TYR A 369 -5.81 24.16 -7.69
C TYR A 369 -5.33 24.77 -9.00
N ASP A 370 -5.92 25.88 -9.39
CA ASP A 370 -5.58 26.58 -10.64
C ASP A 370 -4.15 27.14 -10.60
N PRO A 371 -3.23 26.82 -11.53
CA PRO A 371 -1.91 27.43 -11.59
C PRO A 371 -1.95 28.95 -11.81
N ASP A 372 -3.00 29.47 -12.46
CA ASP A 372 -3.16 30.90 -12.78
C ASP A 372 -3.92 31.68 -11.68
N TYR A 373 -4.09 31.11 -10.48
CA TYR A 373 -4.84 31.73 -9.37
C TYR A 373 -4.43 33.17 -9.05
N ALA A 374 -3.15 33.51 -9.22
CA ALA A 374 -2.61 34.84 -8.97
C ALA A 374 -3.06 35.88 -10.02
N THR A 375 -3.38 35.44 -11.23
CA THR A 375 -3.82 36.28 -12.36
C THR A 375 -5.35 36.37 -12.43
N ASN A 376 -6.05 35.25 -12.20
CA ASN A 376 -7.49 35.14 -12.41
C ASN A 376 -8.33 35.11 -11.11
N GLY A 377 -7.69 35.00 -9.94
CA GLY A 377 -8.34 34.94 -8.63
C GLY A 377 -9.01 33.59 -8.30
N ASN A 378 -8.82 32.55 -9.13
CA ASN A 378 -9.47 31.26 -8.98
C ASN A 378 -8.80 30.41 -7.89
N GLN A 379 -9.44 30.36 -6.72
CA GLN A 379 -9.02 29.52 -5.60
C GLN A 379 -9.89 28.25 -5.46
N GLN A 380 -10.46 27.77 -6.57
CA GLN A 380 -11.22 26.53 -6.58
C GLN A 380 -10.30 25.32 -6.34
N LEU A 381 -10.84 24.33 -5.63
CA LEU A 381 -10.23 23.03 -5.40
C LEU A 381 -10.90 21.99 -6.30
N TYR A 382 -10.10 21.24 -7.04
CA TYR A 382 -10.50 20.22 -8.00
C TYR A 382 -10.09 18.83 -7.47
N PHE A 383 -11.03 17.89 -7.41
CA PHE A 383 -10.78 16.59 -6.79
C PHE A 383 -10.54 15.51 -7.85
N THR A 384 -9.52 14.69 -7.63
CA THR A 384 -9.32 13.47 -8.40
C THR A 384 -9.97 12.27 -7.70
N LYS A 385 -10.20 11.19 -8.44
CA LYS A 385 -10.57 9.90 -7.83
C LYS A 385 -9.45 9.32 -6.95
N ARG A 386 -8.18 9.75 -7.09
CA ARG A 386 -7.07 9.39 -6.17
C ARG A 386 -7.33 9.86 -4.74
N TYR A 387 -7.82 11.08 -4.53
CA TYR A 387 -8.29 11.54 -3.20
C TYR A 387 -9.33 10.57 -2.60
N TYR A 388 -10.27 10.13 -3.43
CA TYR A 388 -11.31 9.18 -3.01
C TYR A 388 -10.78 7.73 -2.88
N ALA A 389 -9.70 7.33 -3.54
CA ALA A 389 -9.03 6.05 -3.33
C ALA A 389 -8.28 6.03 -1.99
N LEU A 390 -7.45 7.04 -1.70
CA LEU A 390 -6.69 7.10 -0.45
C LEU A 390 -7.62 7.07 0.77
N GLY A 391 -8.76 7.77 0.73
CA GLY A 391 -9.75 7.73 1.80
C GLY A 391 -10.60 6.45 1.90
N GLN A 392 -10.52 5.51 0.94
CA GLN A 392 -11.05 4.16 1.15
C GLN A 392 -10.18 3.34 2.14
N TYR A 393 -8.92 3.77 2.35
CA TYR A 393 -8.02 3.25 3.37
C TYR A 393 -7.95 4.19 4.60
N SER A 394 -7.42 5.41 4.45
CA SER A 394 -7.07 6.30 5.59
C SER A 394 -8.20 6.57 6.59
N ARG A 395 -9.45 6.65 6.10
CA ARG A 395 -10.66 6.89 6.92
C ARG A 395 -11.13 5.69 7.72
N PHE A 396 -10.69 4.49 7.37
CA PHE A 396 -11.21 3.22 7.88
C PHE A 396 -10.10 2.39 8.55
N VAL A 397 -8.97 2.23 7.87
CA VAL A 397 -7.74 1.63 8.38
C VAL A 397 -7.03 2.68 9.24
N ARG A 398 -7.39 2.72 10.52
CA ARG A 398 -6.82 3.67 11.50
C ARG A 398 -5.63 3.05 12.24
N PRO A 399 -4.64 3.86 12.68
CA PRO A 399 -3.46 3.40 13.42
C PRO A 399 -3.74 2.34 14.50
N GLY A 400 -2.94 1.27 14.49
CA GLY A 400 -3.15 0.09 15.32
C GLY A 400 -4.20 -0.90 14.80
N ALA A 401 -4.67 -0.75 13.56
CA ALA A 401 -5.31 -1.84 12.83
C ALA A 401 -4.26 -2.87 12.40
N VAL A 402 -4.64 -4.14 12.36
CA VAL A 402 -3.75 -5.27 12.06
C VAL A 402 -4.18 -5.90 10.75
N THR A 403 -3.26 -6.00 9.79
CA THR A 403 -3.48 -6.62 8.48
C THR A 403 -3.64 -8.12 8.64
N HIS A 404 -4.59 -8.68 7.90
CA HIS A 404 -4.75 -10.11 7.69
C HIS A 404 -4.80 -10.37 6.18
N ASP A 405 -3.81 -11.11 5.67
CA ASP A 405 -3.69 -11.39 4.24
C ASP A 405 -4.88 -12.19 3.71
N VAL A 406 -5.18 -12.01 2.42
CA VAL A 406 -6.32 -12.64 1.77
C VAL A 406 -5.86 -13.48 0.59
N THR A 407 -6.11 -14.79 0.66
CA THR A 407 -5.76 -15.74 -0.42
C THR A 407 -7.01 -16.18 -1.18
N GLY A 408 -6.84 -16.56 -2.46
CA GLY A 408 -7.94 -17.09 -3.28
C GLY A 408 -8.97 -16.05 -3.73
N ALA A 409 -8.60 -14.76 -3.80
CA ALA A 409 -9.42 -13.75 -4.45
C ALA A 409 -9.61 -14.06 -5.95
N PRO A 410 -10.78 -13.74 -6.56
CA PRO A 410 -11.00 -13.94 -8.00
C PRO A 410 -10.07 -13.09 -8.88
N ASP A 411 -9.76 -13.57 -10.08
CA ASP A 411 -8.94 -12.84 -11.06
C ASP A 411 -9.43 -11.39 -11.27
N GLY A 412 -8.49 -10.44 -11.25
CA GLY A 412 -8.78 -9.00 -11.38
C GLY A 412 -9.47 -8.38 -10.15
N VAL A 413 -9.57 -9.09 -9.03
CA VAL A 413 -10.07 -8.58 -7.75
C VAL A 413 -8.97 -8.66 -6.68
N GLU A 414 -8.58 -7.53 -6.13
CA GLU A 414 -7.64 -7.43 -5.01
C GLU A 414 -8.43 -7.16 -3.72
N VAL A 415 -8.08 -7.84 -2.63
CA VAL A 415 -8.80 -7.75 -1.35
C VAL A 415 -7.80 -7.59 -0.21
N SER A 416 -7.84 -6.46 0.49
CA SER A 416 -7.08 -6.27 1.73
C SER A 416 -8.02 -6.27 2.93
N SER A 417 -7.59 -6.81 4.07
CA SER A 417 -8.42 -6.91 5.27
C SER A 417 -7.64 -6.55 6.54
N TYR A 418 -8.32 -5.89 7.47
CA TYR A 418 -7.72 -5.32 8.68
C TYR A 418 -8.67 -5.49 9.87
N ASP A 419 -8.20 -6.02 11.01
CA ASP A 419 -8.94 -6.00 12.28
C ASP A 419 -8.45 -4.87 13.20
N ARG A 420 -9.38 -4.25 13.92
CA ARG A 420 -9.07 -3.35 15.03
C ARG A 420 -9.99 -3.62 16.21
N GLY A 421 -9.67 -4.67 16.98
CA GLY A 421 -10.40 -5.02 18.20
C GLY A 421 -11.76 -5.67 17.93
N GLY A 422 -11.89 -6.42 16.84
CA GLY A 422 -13.15 -7.02 16.39
C GLY A 422 -13.99 -6.12 15.49
N GLN A 423 -13.48 -4.97 15.05
CA GLN A 423 -14.01 -4.25 13.89
C GLN A 423 -13.11 -4.54 12.69
N TRP A 424 -13.68 -5.17 11.67
CA TRP A 424 -13.01 -5.52 10.43
C TRP A 424 -13.27 -4.46 9.36
N VAL A 425 -12.23 -4.08 8.66
CA VAL A 425 -12.29 -3.29 7.42
C VAL A 425 -11.81 -4.18 6.28
N VAL A 426 -12.53 -4.20 5.17
CA VAL A 426 -12.12 -4.87 3.94
C VAL A 426 -12.19 -3.88 2.79
N VAL A 427 -11.06 -3.64 2.11
CA VAL A 427 -11.02 -2.81 0.90
C VAL A 427 -10.86 -3.72 -0.31
N VAL A 428 -11.77 -3.60 -1.27
CA VAL A 428 -11.81 -4.43 -2.48
C VAL A 428 -11.63 -3.57 -3.72
N ASN A 429 -10.57 -3.81 -4.48
CA ASN A 429 -10.38 -3.25 -5.83
C ASN A 429 -10.95 -4.27 -6.82
N ASN A 430 -11.94 -3.90 -7.61
CA ASN A 430 -12.34 -4.69 -8.78
C ASN A 430 -11.85 -3.98 -10.05
N HIS A 431 -10.80 -4.53 -10.65
CA HIS A 431 -10.21 -4.03 -11.87
C HIS A 431 -10.97 -4.44 -13.13
N ASN A 432 -11.86 -5.44 -13.02
CA ASN A 432 -12.63 -5.96 -14.14
C ASN A 432 -13.61 -4.92 -14.70
N THR A 433 -13.97 -5.09 -15.98
CA THR A 433 -15.00 -4.31 -16.68
C THR A 433 -16.43 -4.76 -16.36
N THR A 434 -16.58 -5.81 -15.55
CA THR A 434 -17.85 -6.35 -15.05
C THR A 434 -17.84 -6.43 -13.52
N GLY A 435 -19.03 -6.57 -12.92
CA GLY A 435 -19.12 -6.87 -11.49
C GLY A 435 -18.74 -8.32 -11.21
N THR A 436 -17.78 -8.55 -10.33
CA THR A 436 -17.22 -9.88 -10.04
C THR A 436 -17.81 -10.44 -8.74
N ALA A 437 -18.20 -11.71 -8.69
CA ALA A 437 -18.72 -12.31 -7.46
C ALA A 437 -17.58 -12.58 -6.48
N LEU A 438 -17.71 -12.15 -5.23
CA LEU A 438 -16.74 -12.36 -4.16
C LEU A 438 -17.42 -13.02 -2.94
N ASN A 439 -16.90 -14.19 -2.56
CA ASN A 439 -17.15 -14.82 -1.28
C ASN A 439 -15.86 -14.75 -0.47
N LEU A 440 -15.87 -14.04 0.66
CA LEU A 440 -14.74 -13.88 1.57
C LEU A 440 -15.06 -14.51 2.92
N HIS A 441 -14.37 -15.58 3.28
CA HIS A 441 -14.54 -16.29 4.55
C HIS A 441 -13.58 -15.73 5.61
N PHE A 442 -14.10 -15.49 6.81
CA PHE A 442 -13.33 -14.95 7.94
C PHE A 442 -13.02 -16.05 8.95
N ASN A 443 -11.76 -16.47 9.03
CA ASN A 443 -11.24 -17.43 10.03
C ASN A 443 -11.08 -16.78 11.41
N SER A 444 -12.16 -16.15 11.89
CA SER A 444 -12.20 -15.36 13.11
C SER A 444 -12.94 -16.11 14.22
N ALA A 445 -12.51 -15.91 15.47
CA ALA A 445 -13.08 -16.58 16.64
C ALA A 445 -14.56 -16.21 16.93
N PHE A 446 -15.17 -15.29 16.17
CA PHE A 446 -16.52 -14.79 16.37
C PHE A 446 -17.18 -14.40 15.03
N PRO A 447 -18.48 -14.67 14.80
CA PRO A 447 -19.14 -14.25 13.56
C PRO A 447 -19.12 -12.72 13.38
N VAL A 448 -18.85 -12.26 12.17
CA VAL A 448 -18.92 -10.83 11.79
C VAL A 448 -20.30 -10.45 11.24
N ARG A 449 -20.60 -9.14 11.16
CA ARG A 449 -21.81 -8.58 10.51
C ARG A 449 -21.46 -7.28 9.77
N ALA A 450 -21.95 -7.08 8.55
CA ALA A 450 -21.69 -5.86 7.80
C ALA A 450 -22.46 -4.64 8.36
N THR A 451 -21.73 -3.60 8.78
CA THR A 451 -22.27 -2.37 9.33
C THR A 451 -22.27 -1.22 8.33
N GLN A 452 -21.26 -1.14 7.47
CA GLN A 452 -21.14 -0.10 6.42
C GLN A 452 -20.56 -0.66 5.11
N ALA A 453 -20.91 -0.04 4.00
CA ALA A 453 -20.30 -0.26 2.69
C ALA A 453 -20.21 1.09 1.94
N VAL A 454 -19.04 1.43 1.41
CA VAL A 454 -18.73 2.70 0.76
C VAL A 454 -17.95 2.44 -0.53
N ARG A 455 -18.34 3.06 -1.65
CA ARG A 455 -17.72 2.85 -2.97
C ARG A 455 -17.22 4.14 -3.60
N THR A 456 -16.06 4.02 -4.25
CA THR A 456 -15.52 4.97 -5.21
C THR A 456 -15.52 4.30 -6.58
N SER A 457 -16.11 4.95 -7.58
CA SER A 457 -16.20 4.46 -8.97
C SER A 457 -16.11 5.65 -9.93
N ALA A 458 -16.31 5.46 -11.23
CA ALA A 458 -16.38 6.57 -12.19
C ALA A 458 -17.42 7.64 -11.77
N SER A 459 -18.61 7.21 -11.32
CA SER A 459 -19.73 8.10 -10.97
C SER A 459 -19.94 8.32 -9.46
N GLU A 460 -19.17 7.63 -8.61
CA GLU A 460 -19.36 7.66 -7.15
C GLU A 460 -18.10 8.13 -6.42
N ASP A 461 -18.31 8.98 -5.41
CA ASP A 461 -17.29 9.56 -4.53
C ASP A 461 -17.66 9.21 -3.08
N TRP A 462 -17.06 8.14 -2.54
CA TRP A 462 -17.45 7.56 -1.25
C TRP A 462 -18.98 7.37 -1.07
N ALA A 463 -19.66 6.94 -2.13
CA ALA A 463 -21.10 6.69 -2.07
C ALA A 463 -21.42 5.54 -1.11
N ARG A 464 -22.46 5.69 -0.28
CA ARG A 464 -22.98 4.56 0.52
C ARG A 464 -23.68 3.58 -0.41
N VAL A 465 -23.27 2.32 -0.36
CA VAL A 465 -23.81 1.25 -1.23
C VAL A 465 -24.46 0.14 -0.42
N THR A 466 -25.12 -0.80 -1.11
CA THR A 466 -25.70 -2.00 -0.49
C THR A 466 -24.64 -2.76 0.29
N LYS A 467 -24.95 -3.09 1.54
CA LYS A 467 -24.07 -3.87 2.41
C LYS A 467 -24.02 -5.34 1.97
N PRO A 468 -22.86 -5.99 2.07
CA PRO A 468 -22.71 -7.39 1.68
C PRO A 468 -23.53 -8.29 2.61
N SER A 469 -23.94 -9.44 2.11
CA SER A 469 -24.60 -10.45 2.96
C SER A 469 -23.55 -11.19 3.76
N VAL A 470 -23.85 -11.55 5.01
CA VAL A 470 -22.92 -12.31 5.86
C VAL A 470 -23.65 -13.52 6.46
N ARG A 471 -23.15 -14.73 6.17
CA ARG A 471 -23.71 -16.00 6.65
C ARG A 471 -22.58 -16.98 6.93
N GLY A 472 -22.62 -17.66 8.08
CA GLY A 472 -21.67 -18.73 8.41
C GLY A 472 -20.19 -18.32 8.49
N GLY A 473 -19.88 -17.04 8.71
CA GLY A 473 -18.50 -16.52 8.65
C GLY A 473 -18.09 -15.99 7.28
N THR A 474 -18.87 -16.24 6.22
CA THR A 474 -18.61 -15.76 4.86
C THR A 474 -19.37 -14.47 4.56
N MET A 475 -18.65 -13.47 4.07
CA MET A 475 -19.18 -12.27 3.42
C MET A 475 -19.34 -12.53 1.93
N SER A 476 -20.56 -12.38 1.39
CA SER A 476 -20.85 -12.55 -0.04
C SER A 476 -21.33 -11.23 -0.66
N THR A 477 -20.69 -10.82 -1.75
CA THR A 477 -20.92 -9.55 -2.45
C THR A 477 -20.59 -9.63 -3.94
N THR A 478 -20.91 -8.57 -4.69
CA THR A 478 -20.50 -8.36 -6.07
C THR A 478 -20.01 -6.92 -6.20
N PRO A 479 -18.70 -6.64 -6.02
CA PRO A 479 -18.15 -5.30 -6.21
C PRO A 479 -18.36 -4.88 -7.67
N ALA A 480 -18.66 -3.59 -7.89
CA ALA A 480 -18.96 -3.10 -9.23
C ALA A 480 -17.70 -3.13 -10.12
N ALA A 481 -17.91 -3.16 -11.44
CA ALA A 481 -16.84 -2.95 -12.41
C ALA A 481 -16.06 -1.66 -12.12
N ARG A 482 -14.74 -1.68 -12.36
CA ARG A 482 -13.84 -0.52 -12.19
C ARG A 482 -14.16 0.30 -10.92
N SER A 483 -14.06 -0.34 -9.76
CA SER A 483 -14.40 0.32 -8.49
C SER A 483 -13.56 -0.14 -7.30
N ILE A 484 -13.44 0.75 -6.31
CA ILE A 484 -12.84 0.49 -5.00
C ILE A 484 -13.98 0.52 -3.99
N THR A 485 -14.22 -0.58 -3.27
CA THR A 485 -15.31 -0.65 -2.27
C THR A 485 -14.77 -1.05 -0.90
N THR A 486 -15.00 -0.22 0.11
CA THR A 486 -14.67 -0.51 1.51
C THR A 486 -15.91 -1.00 2.26
N TYR A 487 -15.78 -2.16 2.90
CA TYR A 487 -16.76 -2.76 3.78
C TYR A 487 -16.28 -2.68 5.23
N VAL A 488 -17.17 -2.29 6.14
CA VAL A 488 -16.90 -2.36 7.59
C VAL A 488 -17.82 -3.43 8.19
N LEU A 489 -17.24 -4.30 8.99
CA LEU A 489 -17.94 -5.37 9.68
C LEU A 489 -17.62 -5.33 11.18
N ASP A 490 -18.63 -5.52 12.03
CA ASP A 490 -18.43 -5.64 13.48
C ASP A 490 -18.49 -7.10 13.90
N ARG A 491 -17.76 -7.44 14.97
CA ARG A 491 -17.99 -8.66 15.76
C ARG A 491 -19.43 -8.74 16.27
N LYS A 492 -20.09 -9.87 16.03
CA LYS A 492 -21.40 -10.19 16.61
C LYS A 492 -21.22 -10.63 18.08
N ALA A 493 -21.87 -9.92 19.00
CA ALA A 493 -21.89 -10.29 20.41
C ALA A 493 -22.48 -11.70 20.63
N GLY A 494 -21.91 -12.46 21.56
CA GLY A 494 -22.37 -13.81 21.93
C GLY A 494 -22.05 -14.92 20.91
N GLY A 495 -21.11 -14.70 19.99
CA GLY A 495 -20.63 -15.74 19.08
C GLY A 495 -19.79 -16.81 19.79
N GLY A 496 -20.01 -18.09 19.44
CA GLY A 496 -19.11 -19.19 19.82
C GLY A 496 -17.83 -19.19 18.98
N HIS A 497 -16.82 -19.92 19.45
CA HIS A 497 -15.49 -19.98 18.83
C HIS A 497 -15.56 -20.68 17.45
N GLY A 498 -15.24 -19.95 16.39
CA GLY A 498 -15.01 -20.52 15.06
C GLY A 498 -13.71 -21.33 15.00
N SER A 499 -13.55 -22.12 13.93
CA SER A 499 -12.24 -22.71 13.60
C SER A 499 -11.22 -21.58 13.43
N SER A 500 -10.11 -21.67 14.14
CA SER A 500 -9.02 -20.68 14.08
C SER A 500 -7.94 -21.04 13.05
N ALA A 501 -8.21 -22.01 12.18
CA ALA A 501 -7.21 -22.51 11.23
C ALA A 501 -7.78 -22.76 9.83
N VAL A 502 -7.01 -22.34 8.82
CA VAL A 502 -7.22 -22.66 7.41
C VAL A 502 -6.58 -24.01 7.15
N THR A 503 -7.34 -24.98 6.63
CA THR A 503 -6.82 -26.32 6.33
C THR A 503 -7.00 -26.65 4.85
N GLY A 504 -6.01 -27.30 4.24
CA GLY A 504 -6.04 -27.76 2.86
C GLY A 504 -4.70 -28.31 2.41
N ALA A 505 -4.57 -28.74 1.16
CA ALA A 505 -3.27 -29.04 0.57
C ALA A 505 -2.69 -27.78 -0.08
N LEU A 506 -1.36 -27.59 0.00
CA LEU A 506 -0.66 -26.48 -0.65
C LEU A 506 -0.01 -26.99 -1.93
N ALA A 507 -0.51 -26.57 -3.09
CA ALA A 507 0.03 -26.96 -4.39
C ALA A 507 0.79 -25.82 -5.06
N GLY A 508 2.06 -26.04 -5.39
CA GLY A 508 2.91 -25.06 -6.09
C GLY A 508 2.40 -24.80 -7.51
N ARG A 509 2.41 -23.53 -7.96
CA ARG A 509 1.80 -23.14 -9.24
C ARG A 509 2.61 -23.59 -10.46
N GLN A 510 3.93 -23.73 -10.33
CA GLN A 510 4.82 -24.24 -11.38
C GLN A 510 4.54 -25.71 -11.77
N SER A 511 3.99 -26.52 -10.86
CA SER A 511 3.87 -27.98 -11.04
C SER A 511 2.47 -28.53 -10.78
N GLY A 512 1.62 -27.81 -10.04
CA GLY A 512 0.33 -28.31 -9.55
C GLY A 512 0.46 -29.46 -8.54
N LYS A 513 1.63 -29.65 -7.93
CA LYS A 513 1.97 -30.72 -6.98
C LYS A 513 2.00 -30.21 -5.54
N CYS A 514 1.68 -31.10 -4.61
CA CYS A 514 1.42 -30.79 -3.22
C CYS A 514 2.69 -30.79 -2.37
N LEU A 515 2.80 -29.83 -1.47
CA LEU A 515 3.83 -29.75 -0.44
C LEU A 515 3.72 -30.91 0.54
N THR A 516 4.82 -31.65 0.68
CA THR A 516 5.06 -32.65 1.71
C THR A 516 6.31 -32.27 2.48
N ALA A 517 6.35 -32.55 3.78
CA ALA A 517 7.58 -32.43 4.56
C ALA A 517 7.64 -33.45 5.69
N ASP A 518 8.85 -33.91 6.01
CA ASP A 518 9.17 -34.74 7.17
C ASP A 518 10.48 -34.25 7.82
N ALA A 519 11.04 -35.03 8.74
CA ALA A 519 12.28 -34.66 9.44
C ALA A 519 13.55 -34.66 8.55
N SER A 520 13.47 -35.18 7.33
CA SER A 520 14.57 -35.19 6.35
C SER A 520 14.55 -34.00 5.38
N GLY A 521 13.38 -33.40 5.15
CA GLY A 521 13.23 -32.20 4.34
C GLY A 521 11.78 -31.92 3.90
N ALA A 522 11.62 -30.91 3.05
CA ALA A 522 10.40 -30.60 2.34
C ALA A 522 10.55 -30.87 0.82
N ALA A 523 9.49 -31.35 0.18
CA ALA A 523 9.46 -31.69 -1.24
C ALA A 523 8.05 -31.55 -1.84
N ILE A 524 7.96 -31.38 -3.15
CA ILE A 524 6.68 -31.52 -3.89
C ILE A 524 6.42 -32.98 -4.29
N THR A 525 5.17 -33.40 -4.18
CA THR A 525 4.70 -34.72 -4.64
C THR A 525 3.34 -34.63 -5.33
N THR A 526 3.05 -35.56 -6.23
CA THR A 526 1.73 -35.71 -6.86
C THR A 526 0.63 -35.71 -5.80
N CYS A 527 -0.35 -34.79 -5.93
CA CYS A 527 -1.43 -34.65 -4.96
C CYS A 527 -2.31 -35.92 -4.92
N THR A 528 -2.26 -36.64 -3.81
CA THR A 528 -3.04 -37.85 -3.52
C THR A 528 -4.14 -37.61 -2.48
N GLY A 529 -4.06 -36.52 -1.71
CA GLY A 529 -5.00 -36.21 -0.63
C GLY A 529 -4.71 -36.96 0.67
N THR A 530 -3.48 -37.47 0.84
CA THR A 530 -3.03 -38.10 2.08
C THR A 530 -2.76 -37.07 3.19
N ALA A 531 -2.70 -37.55 4.43
CA ALA A 531 -2.58 -36.67 5.62
C ALA A 531 -1.27 -35.87 5.68
N ASP A 532 -0.19 -36.38 5.08
CA ASP A 532 1.12 -35.74 4.94
C ASP A 532 1.14 -34.60 3.91
N GLN A 533 0.13 -34.50 3.03
CA GLN A 533 -0.09 -33.38 2.11
C GLN A 533 -1.05 -32.32 2.66
N THR A 534 -1.66 -32.56 3.82
CA THR A 534 -2.65 -31.67 4.43
C THR A 534 -2.00 -30.78 5.48
N TRP A 535 -2.12 -29.48 5.31
CA TRP A 535 -1.58 -28.46 6.20
C TRP A 535 -2.70 -27.69 6.88
N SER A 536 -2.57 -27.50 8.19
CA SER A 536 -3.44 -26.64 9.01
C SER A 536 -2.64 -25.41 9.42
N TYR A 537 -3.11 -24.22 9.02
CA TYR A 537 -2.50 -22.92 9.27
C TYR A 537 -3.27 -22.17 10.35
N ASP A 538 -2.67 -21.98 11.52
CA ASP A 538 -3.32 -21.40 12.71
C ASP A 538 -3.12 -19.88 12.86
N ALA A 539 -3.75 -19.28 13.88
CA ALA A 539 -3.65 -17.85 14.18
C ALA A 539 -2.24 -17.43 14.67
N GLU A 540 -1.42 -18.40 15.07
CA GLU A 540 -0.01 -18.22 15.40
C GLU A 540 0.91 -18.32 14.17
N GLY A 541 0.36 -18.43 12.95
CA GLY A 541 1.12 -18.49 11.69
C GLY A 541 1.78 -19.85 11.43
N THR A 542 1.41 -20.87 12.20
CA THR A 542 2.06 -22.19 12.14
C THR A 542 1.44 -23.04 11.05
N LEU A 543 2.24 -23.48 10.08
CA LEU A 543 1.86 -24.54 9.13
C LEU A 543 2.11 -25.92 9.75
N LYS A 544 1.05 -26.60 10.19
CA LYS A 544 1.12 -27.92 10.82
C LYS A 544 0.53 -29.03 9.95
N GLY A 545 1.36 -30.00 9.57
CA GLY A 545 0.95 -31.23 8.87
C GLY A 545 1.03 -32.46 9.76
N ALA A 546 0.83 -33.65 9.18
CA ALA A 546 0.88 -34.92 9.91
C ALA A 546 2.25 -35.20 10.58
N ASN A 547 3.34 -34.73 9.99
CA ASN A 547 4.72 -34.96 10.46
C ASN A 547 5.23 -33.87 11.41
N GLY A 548 4.44 -32.84 11.71
CA GLY A 548 4.83 -31.71 12.57
C GLY A 548 4.63 -30.34 11.91
N CYS A 549 5.34 -29.34 12.42
CA CYS A 549 5.29 -27.96 11.95
C CYS A 549 6.37 -27.70 10.88
N LEU A 550 6.02 -27.04 9.78
CA LEU A 550 6.97 -26.60 8.77
C LEU A 550 7.95 -25.60 9.39
N THR A 551 9.24 -25.94 9.37
CA THR A 551 10.30 -25.27 10.13
C THR A 551 11.47 -24.92 9.22
N ALA A 552 11.81 -23.63 9.14
CA ALA A 552 13.00 -23.12 8.49
C ALA A 552 14.19 -23.11 9.46
N GLY A 553 14.79 -24.28 9.69
CA GLY A 553 15.91 -24.44 10.62
C GLY A 553 17.27 -24.15 9.98
N GLY A 554 18.33 -24.09 10.81
CA GLY A 554 19.72 -23.95 10.34
C GLY A 554 20.23 -25.13 9.49
N SER A 555 19.49 -26.25 9.45
CA SER A 555 19.73 -27.42 8.58
C SER A 555 18.91 -27.39 7.29
N GLY A 556 18.15 -26.32 7.02
CA GLY A 556 17.19 -26.21 5.91
C GLY A 556 15.74 -26.38 6.35
N LEU A 557 14.87 -26.56 5.36
CA LEU A 557 13.42 -26.63 5.53
C LEU A 557 12.95 -28.07 5.77
N ALA A 558 12.28 -28.32 6.90
CA ALA A 558 11.80 -29.65 7.29
C ALA A 558 10.56 -29.56 8.20
N ALA A 559 9.89 -30.70 8.46
CA ALA A 559 8.87 -30.80 9.49
C ALA A 559 9.51 -31.11 10.87
N SER A 560 9.18 -30.31 11.88
CA SER A 560 9.57 -30.56 13.27
C SER A 560 8.38 -31.00 14.11
N ALA A 561 8.52 -32.12 14.83
CA ALA A 561 7.51 -32.57 15.79
C ALA A 561 7.31 -31.60 16.97
N THR A 562 8.28 -30.71 17.23
CA THR A 562 8.18 -29.69 18.29
C THR A 562 7.71 -28.37 17.69
N ALA A 563 6.56 -27.88 18.17
CA ALA A 563 6.08 -26.53 17.88
C ALA A 563 6.77 -25.54 18.84
N THR A 564 7.82 -24.86 18.37
CA THR A 564 8.49 -23.76 19.09
C THR A 564 7.76 -22.43 18.92
N ARG A 565 7.06 -22.24 17.78
CA ARG A 565 6.29 -21.02 17.43
C ARG A 565 7.10 -19.72 17.39
N ASP A 566 8.42 -19.83 17.32
CA ASP A 566 9.29 -18.72 16.96
C ASP A 566 9.24 -18.46 15.43
N GLY A 567 9.89 -17.39 14.97
CA GLY A 567 9.81 -16.97 13.57
C GLY A 567 10.33 -17.99 12.55
N THR A 568 11.04 -19.06 12.94
CA THR A 568 11.41 -20.17 12.04
C THR A 568 10.23 -21.09 11.70
N GLN A 569 9.14 -21.02 12.47
CA GLN A 569 7.92 -21.81 12.29
C GLN A 569 6.68 -20.96 11.97
N ARG A 570 6.82 -19.63 11.91
CA ARG A 570 5.74 -18.73 11.50
C ARG A 570 5.89 -18.30 10.05
N TRP A 571 4.76 -18.23 9.38
CA TRP A 571 4.63 -18.05 7.95
C TRP A 571 3.53 -17.04 7.65
N LEU A 572 3.73 -16.20 6.65
CA LEU A 572 2.71 -15.35 6.04
C LEU A 572 2.21 -16.04 4.76
N LEU A 573 0.90 -15.96 4.51
CA LEU A 573 0.23 -16.52 3.35
C LEU A 573 -0.22 -15.36 2.45
N ASN A 574 0.72 -14.88 1.64
CA ASN A 574 0.57 -13.63 0.90
C ASN A 574 -0.49 -13.74 -0.21
N SER A 575 -1.04 -12.59 -0.57
CA SER A 575 -2.19 -12.51 -1.47
C SER A 575 -1.90 -12.93 -2.91
N ASP A 576 -0.66 -12.70 -3.37
CA ASP A 576 -0.08 -13.19 -4.62
C ASP A 576 0.06 -14.71 -4.65
N GLY A 577 0.19 -15.36 -3.49
CA GLY A 577 0.37 -16.79 -3.27
C GLY A 577 1.74 -17.18 -2.70
N GLN A 578 2.66 -16.25 -2.50
CA GLN A 578 3.92 -16.51 -1.80
C GLN A 578 3.63 -17.00 -0.37
N ILE A 579 4.51 -17.87 0.15
CA ILE A 579 4.49 -18.28 1.56
C ILE A 579 5.81 -17.83 2.16
N VAL A 580 5.76 -16.79 3.00
CA VAL A 580 6.96 -16.07 3.46
C VAL A 580 7.29 -16.45 4.90
N ASN A 581 8.54 -16.81 5.19
CA ASN A 581 8.99 -17.08 6.55
C ASN A 581 9.24 -15.79 7.34
N GLU A 582 8.63 -15.62 8.52
CA GLU A 582 8.75 -14.38 9.30
C GLU A 582 10.17 -14.06 9.81
N ALA A 583 10.99 -15.06 10.13
CA ALA A 583 12.34 -14.82 10.68
C ALA A 583 13.33 -14.32 9.62
N SER A 584 13.17 -14.75 8.37
CA SER A 584 14.10 -14.43 7.27
C SER A 584 13.51 -13.46 6.23
N GLY A 585 12.19 -13.37 6.14
CA GLY A 585 11.48 -12.67 5.06
C GLY A 585 11.58 -13.37 3.70
N ARG A 586 12.02 -14.64 3.68
CA ARG A 586 12.23 -15.43 2.45
C ARG A 586 11.03 -16.29 2.09
N CYS A 587 10.90 -16.54 0.80
CA CYS A 587 9.81 -17.31 0.21
C CYS A 587 10.08 -18.82 0.26
N LEU A 588 8.99 -19.58 0.43
CA LEU A 588 8.92 -21.03 0.31
C LEU A 588 9.01 -21.43 -1.17
N ASP A 589 10.17 -21.90 -1.60
CA ASP A 589 10.53 -22.03 -3.02
C ASP A 589 10.75 -23.50 -3.44
N VAL A 590 10.40 -23.86 -4.68
CA VAL A 590 10.70 -25.19 -5.25
C VAL A 590 11.95 -25.16 -6.14
N SER A 591 13.11 -25.05 -5.46
CA SER A 591 14.48 -25.18 -5.94
C SER A 591 14.65 -25.34 -7.46
N GLY A 592 14.70 -24.21 -8.17
CA GLY A 592 15.02 -24.16 -9.59
C GLY A 592 13.86 -24.56 -10.50
N GLN A 593 12.63 -24.14 -10.18
CA GLN A 593 11.41 -24.41 -10.96
C GLN A 593 11.13 -25.89 -11.23
N ALA A 594 11.60 -26.77 -10.35
CA ALA A 594 11.50 -28.20 -10.56
C ALA A 594 10.05 -28.70 -10.42
N THR A 595 9.67 -29.67 -11.28
CA THR A 595 8.30 -30.20 -11.39
C THR A 595 8.20 -31.72 -11.15
N ALA A 596 9.32 -32.38 -10.85
CA ALA A 596 9.35 -33.82 -10.57
C ALA A 596 8.84 -34.12 -9.14
N ASP A 597 8.40 -35.36 -8.90
CA ASP A 597 8.10 -35.79 -7.52
C ASP A 597 9.41 -35.95 -6.74
N GLY A 598 9.44 -35.49 -5.50
CA GLY A 598 10.65 -35.45 -4.68
C GLY A 598 11.57 -34.26 -4.96
N SER A 599 11.19 -33.32 -5.83
CA SER A 599 11.90 -32.04 -5.98
C SER A 599 11.83 -31.26 -4.67
N GLY A 600 12.99 -30.86 -4.15
CA GLY A 600 13.12 -30.23 -2.84
C GLY A 600 12.50 -28.83 -2.78
N VAL A 601 11.95 -28.50 -1.62
CA VAL A 601 11.45 -27.17 -1.27
C VAL A 601 12.43 -26.52 -0.28
N ILE A 602 12.77 -25.26 -0.50
CA ILE A 602 13.80 -24.50 0.22
C ILE A 602 13.25 -23.14 0.69
N LEU A 603 14.10 -22.36 1.36
CA LEU A 603 13.91 -20.92 1.46
C LEU A 603 14.79 -20.21 0.44
N HIS A 604 14.19 -19.35 -0.37
CA HIS A 604 14.87 -18.52 -1.36
C HIS A 604 14.46 -17.04 -1.20
N SER A 605 15.28 -16.12 -1.70
CA SER A 605 14.88 -14.71 -1.78
C SER A 605 13.75 -14.56 -2.78
N CYS A 606 12.72 -13.79 -2.42
CA CYS A 606 11.50 -13.73 -3.21
C CYS A 606 11.74 -13.09 -4.59
N ASP A 607 11.22 -13.67 -5.66
CA ASP A 607 11.44 -13.19 -7.04
C ASP A 607 10.18 -13.07 -7.91
N GLY A 608 9.01 -13.41 -7.36
CA GLY A 608 7.72 -13.43 -8.06
C GLY A 608 7.47 -14.72 -8.86
N GLY A 609 8.34 -15.73 -8.71
CA GLY A 609 8.32 -16.99 -9.44
C GLY A 609 7.08 -17.86 -9.21
N ALA A 610 6.77 -18.70 -10.20
CA ALA A 610 5.68 -19.68 -10.07
C ALA A 610 6.00 -20.84 -9.12
N ASP A 611 7.29 -21.02 -8.79
CA ASP A 611 7.84 -22.00 -7.87
C ASP A 611 7.80 -21.58 -6.39
N GLU A 612 7.68 -20.29 -6.12
CA GLU A 612 7.39 -19.76 -4.78
C GLU A 612 5.91 -19.40 -4.57
N ALA A 613 5.11 -19.39 -5.64
CA ALA A 613 3.67 -19.17 -5.57
C ALA A 613 2.89 -20.47 -5.34
N TRP A 614 2.06 -20.50 -4.31
CA TRP A 614 1.25 -21.64 -3.90
C TRP A 614 -0.24 -21.41 -4.13
N SER A 615 -1.01 -22.50 -4.09
CA SER A 615 -2.46 -22.52 -4.22
C SER A 615 -3.05 -23.54 -3.26
N ARG A 616 -4.07 -23.17 -2.50
CA ARG A 616 -4.77 -24.10 -1.60
C ARG A 616 -5.75 -24.97 -2.39
N ARG A 617 -5.77 -26.27 -2.10
CA ARG A 617 -6.72 -27.27 -2.63
C ARG A 617 -7.55 -27.89 -1.51
#